data_AF-A0A0P9QDE6-F1
#
_entry.id   AF-A0A0P9QDE6-F1
#
_cell.length_a   1.000
_cell.length_b   1.000
_cell.length_c   1.000
_cell.angle_alpha   90.00
_cell.angle_beta   90.00
_cell.angle_gamma   90.00
#
_symmetry.space_group_name_H-M   'P 1'
#
loop_
_entity.id
_entity.type
_entity.pdbx_description
1 polymer ?
#
loop_
_entity_poly.entity_id
_entity_poly.type
_entity_poly.pdbx_seq_one_letter_code
_entity_poly.pdbx_strand_id
1 'polypeptide(L)'
;MIASSIDAKRDIAMAATENLTLSSAADEQHSYGKSKKVTEQEDHVSQVSADLKAGGSVALQAGQNLDIIASRINAGSNVALDAAQDLTIASAQDESSYFYAKKSKGSFGRSSSKQQEGYDSSNIASVIRPHHQYHQGC
;
A
#
# COMPACT_ATOMS: atom_id res chain seq x y z
N MET A 1 -12.10 -2.45 -2.40
CA MET A 1 -11.25 -1.44 -3.08
C MET A 1 -11.14 -1.69 -4.59
N ILE A 2 -10.97 -0.65 -5.40
CA ILE A 2 -10.54 -0.76 -6.81
C ILE A 2 -9.10 -0.26 -6.91
N ALA A 3 -8.18 -1.13 -7.33
CA ALA A 3 -6.81 -0.75 -7.64
C ALA A 3 -6.81 0.26 -8.80
N SER A 4 -6.04 1.35 -8.69
CA SER A 4 -5.87 2.30 -9.79
C SER A 4 -4.70 1.85 -10.67
N SER A 5 -5.00 1.35 -11.86
CA SER A 5 -3.99 0.97 -12.85
C SER A 5 -4.19 1.71 -14.17
N ILE A 6 -3.10 2.23 -14.72
CA ILE A 6 -3.03 2.81 -16.06
C ILE A 6 -2.02 1.99 -16.88
N ASP A 7 -2.49 1.39 -17.97
CA ASP A 7 -1.64 0.68 -18.96
C ASP A 7 -1.71 1.41 -20.30
N ALA A 8 -0.57 1.89 -20.78
CA ALA A 8 -0.42 2.54 -22.07
C ALA A 8 0.56 1.76 -22.95
N LYS A 9 0.16 1.50 -24.20
CA LYS A 9 1.01 0.79 -25.18
C LYS A 9 2.28 1.55 -25.56
N ARG A 10 2.26 2.89 -25.48
CA ARG A 10 3.40 3.75 -25.81
C ARG A 10 3.80 4.53 -24.56
N ASP A 11 3.44 5.80 -24.45
CA ASP A 11 3.91 6.65 -23.37
C ASP A 11 2.78 6.98 -22.41
N ILE A 12 3.13 7.20 -21.14
CA ILE A 12 2.27 7.87 -20.16
C ILE A 12 2.88 9.25 -19.93
N ALA A 13 2.08 10.30 -20.11
CA ALA A 13 2.45 11.67 -19.74
C ALA A 13 1.34 12.24 -18.86
N MET A 14 1.69 12.69 -17.66
CA MET A 14 0.77 13.34 -16.72
C MET A 14 1.38 14.64 -16.26
N ALA A 15 0.60 15.73 -16.35
CA ALA A 15 1.01 17.04 -15.90
C ALA A 15 -0.07 17.62 -14.98
N ALA A 16 0.34 18.20 -13.86
CA ALA A 16 -0.52 18.93 -12.94
C ALA A 16 0.02 20.34 -12.73
N THR A 17 -0.87 21.33 -12.72
CA THR A 17 -0.50 22.73 -12.43
C THR A 17 0.08 22.90 -11.02
N GLU A 18 -0.38 22.09 -10.07
CA GLU A 18 0.08 22.13 -8.69
C GLU A 18 0.71 20.79 -8.32
N ASN A 19 -0.03 19.91 -7.64
CA ASN A 19 0.49 18.67 -7.10
C ASN A 19 0.05 17.48 -7.96
N LEU A 20 0.92 16.48 -8.05
CA LEU A 20 0.58 15.17 -8.59
C LEU A 20 0.87 14.11 -7.54
N THR A 21 -0.16 13.36 -7.15
CA THR A 21 -0.05 12.31 -6.13
C THR A 21 -0.40 10.97 -6.73
N LEU A 22 0.53 10.02 -6.66
CA LEU A 22 0.36 8.62 -6.97
C LEU A 22 0.51 7.82 -5.67
N SER A 23 -0.62 7.59 -4.98
CA SER A 23 -0.65 6.87 -3.70
C SER A 23 -1.41 5.55 -3.83
N SER A 24 -0.99 4.56 -3.05
CA SER A 24 -1.85 3.41 -2.74
C SER A 24 -3.16 3.86 -2.09
N ALA A 25 -4.18 3.03 -2.23
CA ALA A 25 -5.41 3.12 -1.44
C ALA A 25 -5.34 2.10 -0.30
N ALA A 26 -5.88 2.44 0.87
CA ALA A 26 -5.87 1.56 2.06
C ALA A 26 -7.20 0.81 2.20
N ASP A 27 -7.19 -0.51 2.05
CA ASP A 27 -8.34 -1.40 2.30
C ASP A 27 -8.34 -1.81 3.77
N GLU A 28 -9.34 -1.32 4.50
CA GLU A 28 -9.50 -1.59 5.92
C GLU A 28 -10.59 -2.63 6.14
N GLN A 29 -10.28 -3.66 6.93
CA GLN A 29 -11.21 -4.70 7.34
C GLN A 29 -11.23 -4.80 8.86
N HIS A 30 -12.43 -4.86 9.42
CA HIS A 30 -12.65 -4.99 10.86
C HIS A 30 -13.63 -6.12 11.14
N SER A 31 -13.27 -6.98 12.09
CA SER A 31 -14.12 -8.04 12.61
C SER A 31 -14.19 -7.97 14.13
N TYR A 32 -15.41 -8.10 14.67
CA TYR A 32 -15.64 -8.10 16.11
C TYR A 32 -16.64 -9.19 16.51
N GLY A 33 -16.20 -10.07 17.40
CA GLY A 33 -16.97 -11.16 17.96
C GLY A 33 -17.02 -11.12 19.48
N LYS A 34 -18.21 -11.18 20.07
CA LYS A 34 -18.37 -11.23 21.53
C LYS A 34 -19.43 -12.23 21.99
N SER A 35 -19.07 -13.00 23.00
CA SER A 35 -19.95 -13.91 23.73
C SER A 35 -19.79 -13.74 25.24
N LYS A 36 -20.60 -14.46 26.03
CA LYS A 36 -20.53 -14.41 27.51
C LYS A 36 -19.15 -14.76 28.08
N LYS A 37 -18.33 -15.50 27.33
CA LYS A 37 -17.03 -16.02 27.79
C LYS A 37 -15.86 -15.63 26.89
N VAL A 38 -16.11 -15.16 25.66
CA VAL A 38 -15.06 -14.90 24.67
C VAL A 38 -15.28 -13.54 24.03
N THR A 39 -14.21 -12.77 23.86
CA THR A 39 -14.14 -11.59 23.01
C THR A 39 -13.02 -11.80 22.00
N GLU A 40 -13.27 -11.49 20.75
CA GLU A 40 -12.33 -11.57 19.64
C GLU A 40 -12.49 -10.33 18.77
N GLN A 41 -11.37 -9.73 18.38
CA GLN A 41 -11.31 -8.58 17.51
C GLN A 41 -10.13 -8.76 16.57
N GLU A 42 -10.33 -8.41 15.30
CA GLU A 42 -9.31 -8.47 14.27
C GLU A 42 -9.45 -7.24 13.37
N ASP A 43 -8.34 -6.57 13.13
CA ASP A 43 -8.23 -5.35 12.34
C ASP A 43 -7.12 -5.55 11.30
N HIS A 44 -7.41 -5.25 10.03
CA HIS A 44 -6.45 -5.33 8.93
C HIS A 44 -6.49 -4.06 8.09
N VAL A 45 -5.32 -3.55 7.73
CA VAL A 45 -5.12 -2.49 6.74
C VAL A 45 -4.20 -3.04 5.65
N SER A 46 -4.64 -3.02 4.41
CA SER A 46 -3.86 -3.48 3.26
C SER A 46 -3.74 -2.39 2.19
N GLN A 47 -2.52 -2.09 1.78
CA GLN A 47 -2.22 -1.12 0.75
C GLN A 47 -2.41 -1.73 -0.63
N VAL A 48 -3.31 -1.13 -1.41
CA VAL A 48 -3.51 -1.44 -2.81
C VAL A 48 -2.79 -0.40 -3.65
N SER A 49 -1.60 -0.77 -4.16
CA SER A 49 -0.74 0.11 -4.96
C SER A 49 -1.47 0.72 -6.16
N ALA A 50 -1.12 1.97 -6.49
CA ALA A 50 -1.38 2.52 -7.80
C ALA A 50 -0.28 2.06 -8.79
N ASP A 51 -0.68 1.68 -10.00
CA ASP A 51 0.20 1.09 -11.00
C ASP A 51 0.17 1.90 -12.31
N LEU A 52 1.32 2.48 -12.70
CA LEU A 52 1.53 3.07 -14.02
C LEU A 52 2.41 2.15 -14.86
N LYS A 53 1.94 1.77 -16.03
CA LYS A 53 2.68 0.91 -16.96
C LYS A 53 2.66 1.48 -18.38
N ALA A 54 3.83 1.85 -18.88
CA ALA A 54 4.01 2.33 -20.26
C ALA A 54 4.89 1.36 -21.05
N GLY A 55 4.53 1.06 -22.31
CA GLY A 55 5.39 0.32 -23.23
C GLY A 55 6.62 1.10 -23.72
N GLY A 56 6.58 2.42 -23.59
CA GLY A 56 7.62 3.41 -23.87
C GLY A 56 7.98 4.14 -22.58
N SER A 57 7.90 5.47 -22.57
CA SER A 57 8.33 6.27 -21.40
C SER A 57 7.17 6.67 -20.47
N VAL A 58 7.47 6.90 -19.20
CA VAL A 58 6.57 7.58 -18.25
C VAL A 58 7.15 8.95 -17.93
N ALA A 59 6.35 10.00 -18.06
CA ALA A 59 6.70 11.36 -17.67
C ALA A 59 5.64 11.92 -16.72
N LEU A 60 6.03 12.23 -15.49
CA LEU A 60 5.18 12.88 -14.48
C LEU A 60 5.73 14.26 -14.18
N GLN A 61 4.89 15.28 -14.32
CA GLN A 61 5.25 16.68 -14.08
C GLN A 61 4.28 17.34 -13.10
N ALA A 62 4.80 17.88 -12.00
CA ALA A 62 4.04 18.64 -11.02
C ALA A 62 4.57 20.08 -10.94
N GLY A 63 3.68 21.05 -10.99
CA GLY A 63 4.04 22.46 -10.83
C GLY A 63 4.46 22.84 -9.40
N GLN A 64 4.23 21.97 -8.41
CA GLN A 64 4.71 22.09 -7.03
C GLN A 64 5.29 20.75 -6.56
N ASN A 65 4.45 19.82 -6.08
CA ASN A 65 4.92 18.60 -5.43
C ASN A 65 4.51 17.33 -6.19
N LEU A 66 5.42 16.36 -6.25
CA LEU A 66 5.18 15.03 -6.81
C LEU A 66 5.35 13.98 -5.71
N ASP A 67 4.26 13.32 -5.33
CA ASP A 67 4.26 12.29 -4.28
C ASP A 67 4.00 10.90 -4.88
N ILE A 68 4.89 9.95 -4.62
CA ILE A 68 4.77 8.54 -5.03
C ILE A 68 4.83 7.66 -3.79
N ILE A 69 3.67 7.17 -3.34
CA ILE A 69 3.50 6.49 -2.05
C ILE A 69 2.98 5.07 -2.29
N ALA A 70 3.73 4.05 -1.84
CA ALA A 70 3.42 2.62 -2.01
C ALA A 70 2.92 2.23 -3.41
N SER A 71 3.50 2.86 -4.43
CA SER A 71 3.03 2.80 -5.81
C SER A 71 4.10 2.34 -6.79
N ARG A 72 3.69 1.85 -7.96
CA ARG A 72 4.59 1.24 -8.94
C ARG A 72 4.53 1.97 -10.26
N ILE A 73 5.70 2.35 -10.78
CA ILE A 73 5.87 2.94 -12.10
C ILE A 73 6.79 2.02 -12.91
N ASN A 74 6.29 1.48 -14.02
CA ASN A 74 7.06 0.66 -14.94
C ASN A 74 7.00 1.29 -16.34
N ALA A 75 8.16 1.63 -16.90
CA ALA A 75 8.29 2.15 -18.26
C ALA A 75 9.09 1.17 -19.11
N GLY A 76 8.70 0.97 -20.37
CA GLY A 76 9.45 0.21 -21.36
C GLY A 76 10.70 0.93 -21.89
N SER A 77 10.90 2.19 -21.50
CA SER A 77 12.08 3.00 -21.80
C SER A 77 12.47 3.83 -20.58
N ASN A 78 12.18 5.13 -20.56
CA ASN A 78 12.60 6.05 -19.51
C ASN A 78 11.48 6.37 -18.52
N VAL A 79 11.86 6.73 -17.30
CA VAL A 79 10.96 7.39 -16.33
C VAL A 79 11.51 8.78 -16.05
N ALA A 80 10.70 9.81 -16.27
CA ALA A 80 10.98 11.20 -15.93
C ALA A 80 9.99 11.66 -14.85
N LEU A 81 10.53 12.15 -13.73
CA LEU A 81 9.78 12.68 -12.60
C LEU A 81 10.25 14.12 -12.37
N ASP A 82 9.35 15.08 -12.54
CA ASP A 82 9.65 16.51 -12.42
C ASP A 82 8.69 17.17 -11.44
N ALA A 83 9.24 17.90 -10.48
CA ALA A 83 8.51 18.64 -9.47
C ALA A 83 9.23 19.96 -9.21
N ALA A 84 8.48 21.07 -9.21
CA ALA A 84 9.09 22.39 -9.03
C ALA A 84 9.59 22.62 -7.59
N GLN A 85 9.02 21.93 -6.61
CA GLN A 85 9.34 22.06 -5.20
C GLN A 85 9.87 20.73 -4.62
N ASP A 86 8.99 19.76 -4.34
CA ASP A 86 9.38 18.51 -3.69
C ASP A 86 9.00 17.27 -4.49
N LEU A 87 9.93 16.29 -4.55
CA LEU A 87 9.68 14.94 -5.03
C LEU A 87 9.75 13.96 -3.85
N THR A 88 8.61 13.42 -3.44
CA THR A 88 8.51 12.43 -2.36
C THR A 88 8.32 11.04 -2.92
N ILE A 89 9.15 10.09 -2.48
CA ILE A 89 8.98 8.66 -2.76
C ILE A 89 9.00 7.92 -1.42
N ALA A 90 7.86 7.40 -1.00
CA ALA A 90 7.68 6.81 0.32
C ALA A 90 6.97 5.45 0.26
N SER A 91 7.20 4.62 1.29
CA SER A 91 6.38 3.45 1.55
C SER A 91 5.11 3.82 2.31
N ALA A 92 4.12 2.94 2.25
CA ALA A 92 2.98 2.89 3.19
C ALA A 92 3.01 1.55 3.92
N GLN A 93 2.21 1.39 4.97
CA GLN A 93 2.23 0.19 5.81
C GLN A 93 0.96 -0.63 5.64
N ASP A 94 1.15 -1.93 5.44
CA ASP A 94 0.14 -2.94 5.76
C ASP A 94 0.22 -3.18 7.27
N GLU A 95 -0.94 -3.29 7.92
CA GLU A 95 -1.04 -3.50 9.35
C GLU A 95 -2.06 -4.60 9.65
N SER A 96 -1.76 -5.43 10.63
CA SER A 96 -2.71 -6.39 11.17
C SER A 96 -2.64 -6.40 12.69
N SER A 97 -3.79 -6.46 13.33
CA SER A 97 -3.93 -6.55 14.77
C SER A 97 -4.98 -7.59 15.13
N TYR A 98 -4.69 -8.38 16.16
CA TYR A 98 -5.65 -9.31 16.71
C TYR A 98 -5.71 -9.19 18.24
N PHE A 99 -6.91 -9.35 18.79
CA PHE A 99 -7.15 -9.44 20.21
C PHE A 99 -8.09 -10.59 20.53
N TYR A 100 -7.71 -11.40 21.51
CA TYR A 100 -8.51 -12.53 22.00
C TYR A 100 -8.54 -12.55 23.53
N ALA A 101 -9.74 -12.61 24.10
CA ALA A 101 -9.94 -12.75 25.54
C ALA A 101 -10.95 -13.85 25.85
N LYS A 102 -10.61 -14.77 26.77
CA LYS A 102 -11.50 -15.84 27.24
C LYS A 102 -11.59 -15.88 28.76
N LYS A 103 -12.80 -15.95 29.30
CA LYS A 103 -13.12 -16.14 30.71
C LYS A 103 -13.72 -17.53 30.95
N SER A 104 -13.20 -18.25 31.93
CA SER A 104 -13.64 -19.59 32.31
C SER A 104 -13.95 -19.66 33.80
N LYS A 105 -14.96 -20.46 34.17
CA LYS A 105 -15.27 -20.81 35.57
C LYS A 105 -15.00 -22.30 35.78
N GLY A 106 -14.35 -22.64 36.88
CA GLY A 106 -14.11 -24.01 37.35
C GLY A 106 -14.94 -24.35 38.60
N SER A 107 -14.81 -25.59 39.08
CA SER A 107 -15.45 -26.04 40.32
C SER A 107 -14.97 -25.25 41.54
N PHE A 108 -15.81 -25.15 42.57
CA PHE A 108 -15.57 -24.41 43.82
C PHE A 108 -15.37 -22.89 43.66
N GLY A 109 -16.01 -22.26 42.67
CA GLY A 109 -15.98 -20.80 42.51
C GLY A 109 -14.69 -20.24 41.87
N ARG A 110 -13.75 -21.11 41.47
CA ARG A 110 -12.53 -20.70 40.77
C ARG A 110 -12.85 -20.07 39.42
N SER A 111 -12.21 -18.96 39.09
CA SER A 111 -12.27 -18.32 37.77
C SER A 111 -10.88 -18.18 37.17
N SER A 112 -10.81 -18.17 35.84
CA SER A 112 -9.57 -17.95 35.09
C SER A 112 -9.86 -17.11 33.86
N SER A 113 -8.89 -16.30 33.45
CA SER A 113 -8.93 -15.53 32.20
C SER A 113 -7.67 -15.78 31.38
N LYS A 114 -7.82 -15.79 30.06
CA LYS A 114 -6.73 -15.80 29.09
C LYS A 114 -6.89 -14.60 28.17
N GLN A 115 -5.82 -13.88 27.92
CA GLN A 115 -5.76 -12.77 26.97
C GLN A 115 -4.58 -12.99 26.03
N GLN A 116 -4.75 -12.68 24.76
CA GLN A 116 -3.73 -12.73 23.72
C GLN A 116 -3.95 -11.54 22.80
N GLU A 117 -2.86 -10.91 22.41
CA GLU A 117 -2.84 -9.76 21.51
C GLU A 117 -1.61 -9.91 20.62
N GLY A 118 -1.74 -9.50 19.37
CA GLY A 118 -0.61 -9.43 18.45
C GLY A 118 -0.82 -8.33 17.42
N TYR A 119 0.30 -7.77 16.98
CA TYR A 119 0.37 -6.71 16.00
C TYR A 119 1.52 -7.03 15.04
N ASP A 120 1.27 -6.86 13.76
CA ASP A 120 2.26 -7.03 12.69
C ASP A 120 2.12 -5.88 11.70
N SER A 121 3.25 -5.40 11.19
CA SER A 121 3.28 -4.38 10.16
C SER A 121 4.36 -4.66 9.12
N SER A 122 4.02 -4.35 7.86
CA SER A 122 4.91 -4.53 6.73
C SER A 122 4.88 -3.29 5.84
N ASN A 123 6.04 -2.87 5.34
CA ASN A 123 6.12 -1.72 4.46
C ASN A 123 5.88 -2.14 2.99
N ILE A 124 4.90 -1.52 2.35
CA ILE A 124 4.69 -1.57 0.91
C ILE A 124 5.46 -0.40 0.28
N ALA A 125 6.55 -0.73 -0.41
CA ALA A 125 7.44 0.23 -1.02
C ALA A 125 6.88 0.83 -2.31
N SER A 126 7.27 2.07 -2.60
CA SER A 126 7.21 2.61 -3.95
C SER A 126 8.32 2.01 -4.82
N VAL A 127 8.01 1.68 -6.07
CA VAL A 127 8.98 1.09 -7.00
C VAL A 127 8.92 1.76 -8.36
N ILE A 128 10.07 2.24 -8.84
CA ILE A 128 10.22 2.89 -10.14
C ILE A 128 11.18 2.06 -10.99
N ARG A 129 10.70 1.57 -12.14
CA ARG A 129 11.47 0.71 -13.04
C ARG A 129 11.48 1.30 -14.46
N PRO A 130 12.60 1.87 -14.91
CA PRO A 130 12.87 2.03 -16.33
C PRO A 130 13.34 0.68 -16.90
N HIS A 131 12.71 0.20 -17.96
CA HIS A 131 13.11 -1.02 -18.63
C HIS A 131 13.99 -0.67 -19.84
N HIS A 132 15.30 -0.77 -19.66
CA HIS A 132 16.21 -0.79 -20.80
C HIS A 132 16.22 -2.19 -21.40
N GLN A 133 15.77 -2.34 -22.65
CA GLN A 133 16.15 -3.53 -23.41
C GLN A 133 17.66 -3.47 -23.66
N TYR A 134 18.44 -4.21 -22.88
CA TYR A 134 19.80 -4.57 -23.29
C TYR A 134 19.66 -5.45 -24.54
N HIS A 135 19.92 -4.87 -25.71
CA HIS A 135 20.21 -5.65 -26.90
C HIS A 135 21.51 -6.44 -26.59
N GLN A 136 21.36 -7.70 -26.18
CA GLN A 136 22.47 -8.64 -26.23
C GLN A 136 22.78 -8.83 -27.72
N GLY A 137 23.79 -8.09 -28.21
CA GLY A 137 24.24 -8.19 -29.58
C GLY A 137 25.01 -9.49 -29.81
N CYS A 138 24.47 -10.30 -30.73
CA CYS A 138 25.05 -11.41 -31.49
C CYS A 138 25.64 -12.60 -30.71
#